data_AF-A0A8S1INC5-F1
#
_entry.id   AF-A0A8S1INC5-F1
#
_cell.length_a   1.000
_cell.length_b   1.000
_cell.length_c   1.000
_cell.angle_alpha   90.00
_cell.angle_beta   90.00
_cell.angle_gamma   90.00
#
_symmetry.space_group_name_H-M   'P 1'
#
loop_
_entity.id
_entity.type
_entity.pdbx_description
1 polymer ?
#
loop_
_entity_poly.entity_id
_entity_poly.type
_entity_poly.pdbx_seq_one_letter_code
_entity_poly.pdbx_strand_id
1 'polypeptide(L)'
;MGVRNFGMGFAAGVVVGGAASFLFAVKRRPEARPAGLVVAPQGKGNDTSAFRYHPALKYGAPSNHNLKFYTGFVAAFDPRTRNPVWVLEHLSSKKEWEEGVDRKNSEFYEDKDIEERFRNRLVDFRGSGYDRGHLAPAANHKDSQKAMDETFVLSNISPQVGKGFNRDYWARFEKYVRDLTKSSSAVWVITGPVWLPQKLKGGHWQMNYPMIGQPPTLVSVPTHFYKVVLAESKDKPGNCMVGAFVMPNAAIPPDTPLTRFVVPIEDLECAAGVQFFPGYISSARRNALDTAAIDWRQYGMQLAKPTGPKLLPEGDSISASSHESSPPVVDGEKPASLVKQPSKTGPGGQGAIHLCENGGCTLPAEEWWIKGPKVG
;
A
#
# COMPACT_ATOMS: atom_id res chain seq x y z
N MET A 1 23.41 40.97 -33.43
CA MET A 1 22.27 40.71 -34.32
C MET A 1 22.78 40.08 -35.60
N GLY A 2 22.44 38.83 -35.85
CA GLY A 2 22.84 38.10 -37.06
C GLY A 2 21.87 36.96 -37.28
N VAL A 3 20.86 37.20 -38.12
CA VAL A 3 19.84 36.23 -38.52
C VAL A 3 20.41 35.40 -39.68
N ARG A 4 20.37 34.07 -39.57
CA ARG A 4 20.66 33.16 -40.68
C ARG A 4 19.42 32.30 -40.95
N ASN A 5 18.83 32.55 -42.12
CA ASN A 5 17.73 31.80 -42.72
C ASN A 5 18.16 30.36 -43.02
N PHE A 6 17.30 29.40 -42.67
CA PHE A 6 17.44 28.00 -43.09
C PHE A 6 16.50 27.77 -44.28
N GLY A 7 17.09 27.60 -45.47
CA GLY A 7 16.38 27.31 -46.71
C GLY A 7 15.99 25.83 -46.81
N MET A 8 14.74 25.60 -47.14
CA MET A 8 14.10 24.32 -47.44
C MET A 8 14.54 23.85 -48.83
N GLY A 9 15.10 22.64 -48.94
CA GLY A 9 15.37 21.96 -50.21
C GLY A 9 14.41 20.79 -50.41
N PHE A 10 13.48 20.93 -51.36
CA PHE A 10 12.66 19.83 -51.89
C PHE A 10 13.37 19.22 -53.10
N ALA A 11 13.54 17.90 -53.13
CA ALA A 11 13.91 17.16 -54.33
C ALA A 11 12.70 16.34 -54.80
N ALA A 12 12.29 16.59 -56.04
CA ALA A 12 11.21 15.91 -56.72
C ALA A 12 11.69 14.57 -57.30
N GLY A 13 10.85 13.54 -57.19
CA GLY A 13 10.99 12.27 -57.92
C GLY A 13 9.61 11.84 -58.41
N VAL A 14 9.40 11.94 -59.73
CA VAL A 14 8.20 11.49 -60.44
C VAL A 14 8.37 10.02 -60.81
N VAL A 15 7.37 9.18 -60.52
CA VAL A 15 7.19 7.88 -61.19
C VAL A 15 5.71 7.74 -61.56
N VAL A 16 5.46 7.48 -62.85
CA VAL A 16 4.15 7.20 -63.45
C VAL A 16 4.05 5.71 -63.75
N GLY A 17 2.90 5.11 -63.43
CA GLY A 17 2.27 4.07 -64.25
C GLY A 17 2.10 2.68 -63.63
N GLY A 18 0.85 2.20 -63.61
CA GLY A 18 0.54 0.76 -63.60
C GLY A 18 -0.55 0.34 -62.62
N ALA A 19 -1.80 0.26 -63.10
CA ALA A 19 -2.93 -0.30 -62.37
C ALA A 19 -2.83 -1.83 -62.24
N ALA A 20 -3.11 -2.36 -61.05
CA ALA A 20 -3.55 -3.74 -60.86
C ALA A 20 -4.43 -3.81 -59.60
N SER A 21 -5.75 -3.86 -59.81
CA SER A 21 -6.75 -4.10 -58.78
C SER A 21 -6.63 -5.54 -58.27
N PHE A 22 -6.19 -5.72 -57.03
CA PHE A 22 -6.39 -6.97 -56.28
C PHE A 22 -7.26 -6.67 -55.06
N LEU A 23 -8.54 -7.01 -55.19
CA LEU A 23 -9.51 -7.08 -54.09
C LEU A 23 -9.12 -8.24 -53.16
N PHE A 24 -8.42 -7.94 -52.07
CA PHE A 24 -8.42 -8.82 -50.90
C PHE A 24 -9.47 -8.35 -49.91
N ALA A 25 -10.64 -8.98 -49.97
CA ALA A 25 -11.65 -8.89 -48.93
C ALA A 25 -11.12 -9.57 -47.65
N VAL A 26 -10.46 -8.80 -46.78
CA VAL A 26 -10.15 -9.24 -45.42
C VAL A 26 -11.45 -9.19 -44.62
N LYS A 27 -12.09 -10.36 -44.51
CA LYS A 27 -13.22 -10.60 -43.60
C LYS A 27 -12.72 -10.42 -42.17
N ARG A 28 -12.85 -9.21 -41.62
CA ARG A 28 -12.56 -8.93 -40.19
C ARG A 28 -13.45 -9.84 -39.35
N ARG A 29 -12.84 -10.78 -38.63
CA ARG A 29 -13.51 -11.49 -37.53
C ARG A 29 -13.86 -10.43 -36.47
N PRO A 30 -15.05 -10.47 -35.85
CA PRO A 30 -15.32 -9.62 -34.71
C PRO A 30 -14.37 -10.04 -33.59
N GLU A 31 -13.42 -9.18 -33.24
CA GLU A 31 -12.69 -9.30 -31.98
C GLU A 31 -13.72 -9.28 -30.85
N ALA A 32 -13.70 -10.32 -30.03
CA ALA A 32 -14.45 -10.33 -28.78
C ALA A 32 -13.95 -9.16 -27.93
N ARG A 33 -14.80 -8.15 -27.73
CA ARG A 33 -14.55 -7.08 -26.76
C ARG A 33 -14.34 -7.73 -25.39
N PRO A 34 -13.28 -7.39 -24.64
CA PRO A 34 -13.22 -7.81 -23.25
C PRO A 34 -14.42 -7.21 -22.54
N ALA A 35 -15.14 -8.05 -21.79
CA ALA A 35 -16.28 -7.63 -20.99
C ALA A 35 -15.83 -6.48 -20.06
N GLY A 36 -16.40 -5.29 -20.27
CA GLY A 36 -16.15 -4.15 -19.40
C GLY A 36 -16.56 -4.52 -17.98
N LEU A 37 -15.58 -4.59 -17.08
CA LEU A 37 -15.83 -4.77 -15.66
C LEU A 37 -16.58 -3.53 -15.15
N VAL A 38 -17.86 -3.69 -14.86
CA VAL A 38 -18.66 -2.67 -14.17
C VAL A 38 -18.27 -2.73 -12.70
N VAL A 39 -17.46 -1.77 -12.24
CA VAL A 39 -17.31 -1.51 -10.80
C VAL A 39 -18.39 -0.51 -10.42
N ALA A 40 -19.34 -0.94 -9.60
CA ALA A 40 -20.34 -0.06 -9.02
C ALA A 40 -19.69 0.84 -7.95
N PRO A 41 -19.91 2.17 -7.96
CA PRO A 41 -19.57 3.00 -6.82
C PRO A 41 -20.59 2.76 -5.70
N GLN A 42 -20.11 2.43 -4.50
CA GLN A 42 -20.95 2.46 -3.30
C GLN A 42 -21.12 3.92 -2.86
N GLY A 43 -22.08 4.61 -3.47
CA GLY A 43 -22.61 5.89 -3.02
C GLY A 43 -24.12 5.79 -2.88
N LYS A 44 -24.71 6.45 -1.88
CA LYS A 44 -26.18 6.56 -1.74
C LYS A 44 -26.73 7.37 -2.93
N GLY A 45 -27.13 6.65 -3.97
CA GLY A 45 -27.56 7.19 -5.27
C GLY A 45 -27.33 6.15 -6.37
N ASN A 46 -27.82 4.92 -6.16
CA ASN A 46 -27.64 3.79 -7.07
C ASN A 46 -28.54 3.92 -8.30
N ASP A 47 -28.20 4.83 -9.20
CA ASP A 47 -28.58 4.68 -10.61
C ASP A 47 -27.33 4.60 -11.48
N THR A 48 -26.83 3.38 -11.66
CA THR A 48 -25.72 3.09 -12.58
C THR A 48 -26.11 3.29 -14.05
N SER A 49 -27.39 3.57 -14.36
CA SER A 49 -27.83 3.92 -15.71
C SER A 49 -27.29 5.30 -16.15
N ALA A 50 -27.03 6.23 -15.22
CA ALA A 50 -26.50 7.56 -15.55
C ALA A 50 -25.13 7.51 -16.24
N PHE A 51 -24.28 6.52 -15.89
CA PHE A 51 -22.99 6.30 -16.56
C PHE A 51 -23.13 5.86 -18.02
N ARG A 52 -24.26 5.26 -18.41
CA ARG A 52 -24.46 4.74 -19.76
C ARG A 52 -25.01 5.79 -20.74
N TYR A 53 -25.47 6.95 -20.27
CA TYR A 53 -26.18 7.93 -21.11
C TYR A 53 -25.74 9.39 -20.96
N HIS A 54 -24.75 9.71 -20.10
CA HIS A 54 -24.31 11.09 -19.97
C HIS A 54 -23.58 11.59 -21.24
N PRO A 55 -24.02 12.68 -21.91
CA PRO A 55 -23.42 13.15 -23.17
C PRO A 55 -21.91 13.44 -23.08
N ALA A 56 -21.40 13.86 -21.92
CA ALA A 56 -19.96 14.08 -21.73
C ALA A 56 -19.11 12.80 -21.84
N LEU A 57 -19.71 11.62 -21.67
CA LEU A 57 -19.03 10.33 -21.81
C LEU A 57 -19.10 9.78 -23.24
N LYS A 58 -19.60 10.56 -24.22
CA LYS A 58 -19.72 10.16 -25.64
C LYS A 58 -18.42 9.57 -26.21
N TYR A 59 -17.27 10.10 -25.81
CA TYR A 59 -15.95 9.64 -26.26
C TYR A 59 -15.19 8.84 -25.20
N GLY A 60 -15.89 8.35 -24.16
CA GLY A 60 -15.32 7.59 -23.07
C GLY A 60 -14.91 8.45 -21.87
N ALA A 61 -14.83 7.80 -20.71
CA ALA A 61 -14.24 8.40 -19.51
C ALA A 61 -12.70 8.38 -19.61
N PRO A 62 -11.98 9.40 -19.10
CA PRO A 62 -10.51 9.42 -19.12
C PRO A 62 -9.85 8.27 -18.36
N SER A 63 -10.51 7.72 -17.34
CA SER A 63 -10.04 6.53 -16.58
C SER A 63 -11.19 5.90 -15.78
N ASN A 64 -11.07 4.63 -15.41
CA ASN A 64 -12.09 3.87 -14.69
C ASN A 64 -11.55 2.95 -13.57
N HIS A 65 -10.37 3.27 -13.02
CA HIS A 65 -9.62 2.50 -12.00
C HIS A 65 -9.04 1.17 -12.51
N ASN A 66 -7.75 0.93 -12.23
CA ASN A 66 -7.03 -0.24 -12.70
C ASN A 66 -6.99 -1.31 -11.61
N LEU A 67 -8.11 -2.02 -11.41
CA LEU A 67 -8.14 -3.23 -10.59
C LEU A 67 -7.44 -4.37 -11.32
N LYS A 68 -6.63 -5.12 -10.58
CA LYS A 68 -5.86 -6.27 -11.03
C LYS A 68 -6.10 -7.44 -10.07
N PHE A 69 -6.42 -8.59 -10.63
CA PHE A 69 -6.76 -9.79 -9.86
C PHE A 69 -5.67 -10.84 -10.07
N TYR A 70 -5.02 -11.24 -8.98
CA TYR A 70 -4.04 -12.31 -8.94
C TYR A 70 -4.58 -13.45 -8.07
N THR A 71 -3.88 -14.58 -8.04
CA THR A 71 -4.29 -15.77 -7.30
C THR A 71 -4.34 -15.50 -5.80
N GLY A 72 -3.33 -14.82 -5.26
CA GLY A 72 -3.20 -14.57 -3.82
C GLY A 72 -3.70 -13.21 -3.34
N PHE A 73 -3.91 -12.25 -4.23
CA PHE A 73 -4.21 -10.86 -3.87
C PHE A 73 -4.94 -10.09 -4.98
N VAL A 74 -5.53 -8.96 -4.59
CA VAL A 74 -6.13 -7.98 -5.52
C VAL A 74 -5.39 -6.66 -5.35
N ALA A 75 -5.09 -5.98 -6.45
CA ALA A 75 -4.43 -4.67 -6.43
C ALA A 75 -5.26 -3.62 -7.16
N ALA A 76 -5.24 -2.38 -6.66
CA ALA A 76 -5.59 -1.20 -7.44
C ALA A 76 -4.30 -0.47 -7.81
N PHE A 77 -4.09 -0.14 -9.08
CA PHE A 77 -2.85 0.50 -9.54
C PHE A 77 -3.07 1.96 -9.97
N ASP A 78 -2.15 2.87 -9.60
CA ASP A 78 -2.14 4.27 -10.06
C ASP A 78 -1.06 4.48 -11.15
N PRO A 79 -1.45 4.60 -12.42
CA PRO A 79 -0.57 4.96 -13.53
C PRO A 79 0.28 6.23 -13.33
N ARG A 80 -0.21 7.19 -12.54
CA ARG A 80 0.46 8.50 -12.37
C ARG A 80 1.70 8.36 -11.51
N THR A 81 1.59 7.60 -10.42
CA THR A 81 2.70 7.32 -9.50
C THR A 81 3.49 6.08 -9.92
N ARG A 82 2.90 5.23 -10.76
CA ARG A 82 3.41 3.89 -11.14
C ARG A 82 3.61 2.98 -9.94
N ASN A 83 2.71 3.11 -8.97
CA ASN A 83 2.65 2.31 -7.76
C ASN A 83 1.23 1.77 -7.57
N PRO A 84 1.04 0.71 -6.76
CA PRO A 84 -0.28 0.33 -6.28
C PRO A 84 -0.87 1.46 -5.42
N VAL A 85 -2.16 1.71 -5.53
CA VAL A 85 -2.93 2.49 -4.54
C VAL A 85 -3.07 1.68 -3.26
N TRP A 86 -3.43 0.40 -3.43
CA TRP A 86 -3.52 -0.60 -2.37
C TRP A 86 -3.41 -2.00 -2.97
N VAL A 87 -3.01 -2.94 -2.12
CA VAL A 87 -3.03 -4.39 -2.36
C VAL A 87 -3.75 -5.05 -1.18
N LEU A 88 -4.75 -5.88 -1.49
CA LEU A 88 -5.57 -6.61 -0.53
C LEU A 88 -5.24 -8.11 -0.59
N GLU A 89 -4.84 -8.67 0.54
CA GLU A 89 -4.56 -10.09 0.74
C GLU A 89 -5.58 -10.72 1.70
N HIS A 90 -5.81 -12.03 1.54
CA HIS A 90 -6.51 -12.87 2.52
C HIS A 90 -5.61 -14.04 2.92
N LEU A 91 -5.33 -14.14 4.22
CA LEU A 91 -4.46 -15.15 4.82
C LEU A 91 -5.32 -16.05 5.70
N SER A 92 -5.36 -17.34 5.42
CA SER A 92 -6.09 -18.31 6.24
C SER A 92 -5.15 -19.03 7.21
N SER A 93 -5.70 -19.49 8.34
CA SER A 93 -4.99 -20.34 9.30
C SER A 93 -4.70 -21.76 8.78
N LYS A 94 -5.39 -22.19 7.72
CA LYS A 94 -5.36 -23.55 7.15
C LYS A 94 -4.65 -23.60 5.80
N LYS A 95 -3.51 -22.92 5.64
CA LYS A 95 -2.66 -23.15 4.46
C LYS A 95 -1.83 -24.40 4.70
N GLU A 96 -2.19 -25.49 4.03
CA GLU A 96 -1.24 -26.56 3.77
C GLU A 96 -0.16 -25.94 2.87
N TRP A 97 1.06 -25.86 3.40
CA TRP A 97 2.18 -25.35 2.63
C TRP A 97 2.48 -26.39 1.55
N GLU A 98 2.37 -26.02 0.28
CA GLU A 98 2.70 -26.94 -0.81
C GLU A 98 4.19 -27.26 -0.75
N GLU A 99 4.53 -28.55 -0.78
CA GLU A 99 5.92 -28.98 -0.86
C GLU A 99 6.55 -28.48 -2.17
N GLY A 100 7.78 -27.96 -2.09
CA GLY A 100 8.52 -27.50 -3.27
C GLY A 100 8.29 -26.05 -3.69
N VAL A 101 7.37 -25.31 -3.04
CA VAL A 101 7.21 -23.87 -3.30
C VAL A 101 8.41 -23.09 -2.72
N ASP A 102 9.20 -22.47 -3.60
CA ASP A 102 10.40 -21.71 -3.24
C ASP A 102 10.44 -20.36 -3.95
N ARG A 103 10.68 -19.31 -3.15
CA ARG A 103 10.88 -17.93 -3.61
C ARG A 103 12.03 -17.81 -4.61
N LYS A 104 13.02 -18.69 -4.54
CA LYS A 104 14.15 -18.69 -5.49
C LYS A 104 13.74 -18.99 -6.93
N ASN A 105 12.57 -19.59 -7.13
CA ASN A 105 12.02 -19.89 -8.45
C ASN A 105 11.24 -18.70 -9.04
N SER A 106 11.06 -17.62 -8.28
CA SER A 106 10.28 -16.44 -8.70
C SER A 106 11.20 -15.30 -9.15
N GLU A 107 10.81 -14.64 -10.24
CA GLU A 107 11.53 -13.50 -10.80
C GLU A 107 10.62 -12.27 -10.93
N PHE A 108 11.18 -11.07 -10.71
CA PHE A 108 10.44 -9.83 -10.94
C PHE A 108 10.12 -9.65 -12.42
N TYR A 109 8.87 -9.30 -12.73
CA TYR A 109 8.42 -9.08 -14.11
C TYR A 109 7.47 -7.88 -14.23
N GLU A 110 7.48 -7.25 -15.41
CA GLU A 110 6.62 -6.11 -15.73
C GLU A 110 5.19 -6.57 -16.01
N ASP A 111 4.20 -5.85 -15.49
CA ASP A 111 2.78 -6.12 -15.76
C ASP A 111 2.45 -5.72 -17.21
N LYS A 112 2.25 -6.72 -18.08
CA LYS A 112 1.92 -6.50 -19.50
C LYS A 112 0.45 -6.15 -19.73
N ASP A 113 -0.40 -6.29 -18.72
CA ASP A 113 -1.80 -5.87 -18.77
C ASP A 113 -1.95 -4.37 -18.46
N ILE A 114 -0.86 -3.69 -18.09
CA ILE A 114 -0.79 -2.23 -17.99
C ILE A 114 -0.10 -1.73 -19.25
N GLU A 115 -0.72 -0.76 -19.91
CA GLU A 115 -0.15 -0.12 -21.10
C GLU A 115 1.27 0.37 -20.81
N GLU A 116 2.19 0.17 -21.76
CA GLU A 116 3.62 0.43 -21.58
C GLU A 116 3.94 1.85 -21.08
N ARG A 117 3.14 2.86 -21.49
CA ARG A 117 3.30 4.26 -21.03
C ARG A 117 3.04 4.45 -19.54
N PHE A 118 2.26 3.56 -18.93
CA PHE A 118 1.70 3.69 -17.59
C PHE A 118 2.27 2.69 -16.58
N ARG A 119 2.96 1.64 -17.04
CA ARG A 119 3.60 0.67 -16.15
C ARG A 119 4.94 1.17 -15.62
N ASN A 120 5.35 0.64 -14.48
CA ASN A 120 6.74 0.66 -14.03
C ASN A 120 7.53 -0.46 -14.73
N ARG A 121 8.86 -0.27 -14.86
CA ARG A 121 9.75 -1.20 -15.54
C ARG A 121 10.88 -1.65 -14.63
N LEU A 122 11.45 -2.81 -14.92
CA LEU A 122 12.56 -3.36 -14.13
C LEU A 122 13.78 -2.43 -14.15
N VAL A 123 13.99 -1.74 -15.28
CA VAL A 123 15.09 -0.78 -15.45
C VAL A 123 14.98 0.42 -14.51
N ASP A 124 13.76 0.83 -14.13
CA ASP A 124 13.55 2.02 -13.28
C ASP A 124 14.12 1.83 -11.86
N PHE A 125 14.18 0.57 -11.39
CA PHE A 125 14.73 0.20 -10.09
C PHE A 125 16.24 -0.08 -10.12
N ARG A 126 16.81 -0.36 -11.29
CA ARG A 126 18.23 -0.73 -11.40
C ARG A 126 19.11 0.47 -11.06
N GLY A 127 19.91 0.35 -10.00
CA GLY A 127 20.83 1.41 -9.58
C GLY A 127 20.15 2.64 -8.96
N SER A 128 18.85 2.57 -8.64
CA SER A 128 18.11 3.70 -8.08
C SER A 128 18.40 3.96 -6.59
N GLY A 129 19.01 2.99 -5.90
CA GLY A 129 19.19 3.00 -4.45
C GLY A 129 17.98 2.48 -3.66
N TYR A 130 16.88 2.13 -4.32
CA TYR A 130 15.68 1.56 -3.72
C TYR A 130 15.52 0.08 -4.05
N ASP A 131 14.97 -0.67 -3.10
CA ASP A 131 14.52 -2.04 -3.33
C ASP A 131 13.19 -2.08 -4.07
N ARG A 132 12.96 -3.19 -4.76
CA ARG A 132 11.65 -3.62 -5.23
C ARG A 132 10.87 -4.20 -4.04
N GLY A 133 10.25 -3.31 -3.27
CA GLY A 133 9.50 -3.66 -2.07
C GLY A 133 8.11 -4.21 -2.42
N HIS A 134 7.79 -5.39 -1.89
CA HIS A 134 6.49 -6.03 -2.10
C HIS A 134 5.42 -5.39 -1.22
N LEU A 135 4.18 -5.28 -1.71
CA LEU A 135 3.04 -4.94 -0.87
C LEU A 135 2.35 -6.21 -0.34
N ALA A 136 2.03 -7.16 -1.23
CA ALA A 136 1.74 -8.54 -0.89
C ALA A 136 3.05 -9.36 -0.89
N PRO A 137 3.57 -9.80 0.28
CA PRO A 137 4.86 -10.47 0.33
C PRO A 137 4.78 -11.94 -0.09
N ALA A 138 5.76 -12.40 -0.87
CA ALA A 138 5.89 -13.80 -1.32
C ALA A 138 5.72 -14.84 -0.19
N ALA A 139 6.18 -14.54 1.02
CA ALA A 139 6.11 -15.45 2.17
C ALA A 139 4.68 -15.75 2.66
N ASN A 140 3.68 -14.98 2.23
CA ASN A 140 2.26 -15.21 2.53
C ASN A 140 1.58 -16.20 1.55
N HIS A 141 2.25 -16.51 0.44
CA HIS A 141 1.68 -17.24 -0.71
C HIS A 141 2.45 -18.53 -1.03
N LYS A 142 2.98 -19.20 -0.01
CA LYS A 142 3.72 -20.47 -0.18
C LYS A 142 2.82 -21.71 -0.35
N ASP A 143 1.51 -21.50 -0.35
CA ASP A 143 0.49 -22.48 -0.71
C ASP A 143 0.33 -22.64 -2.23
N SER A 144 1.02 -21.83 -3.04
CA SER A 144 1.03 -22.00 -4.49
C SER A 144 2.23 -21.29 -5.11
N GLN A 145 3.04 -22.00 -5.90
CA GLN A 145 4.15 -21.36 -6.65
C GLN A 145 3.62 -20.25 -7.58
N LYS A 146 2.47 -20.46 -8.23
CA LYS A 146 1.81 -19.44 -9.07
C LYS A 146 1.45 -18.19 -8.27
N ALA A 147 0.82 -18.35 -7.10
CA ALA A 147 0.46 -17.20 -6.26
C ALA A 147 1.71 -16.46 -5.76
N MET A 148 2.78 -17.20 -5.42
CA MET A 148 4.06 -16.62 -5.07
C MET A 148 4.69 -15.85 -6.23
N ASP A 149 4.77 -16.44 -7.42
CA ASP A 149 5.34 -15.81 -8.61
C ASP A 149 4.60 -14.52 -8.94
N GLU A 150 3.27 -14.51 -8.84
CA GLU A 150 2.45 -13.32 -9.06
C GLU A 150 2.75 -12.19 -8.06
N THR A 151 3.32 -12.45 -6.88
CA THR A 151 3.76 -11.37 -5.99
C THR A 151 4.95 -10.57 -6.54
N PHE A 152 5.69 -11.11 -7.52
CA PHE A 152 6.84 -10.47 -8.13
C PHE A 152 6.48 -9.56 -9.32
N VAL A 153 5.19 -9.46 -9.65
CA VAL A 153 4.70 -8.50 -10.66
C VAL A 153 4.93 -7.06 -10.19
N LEU A 154 5.44 -6.17 -11.06
CA LEU A 154 5.74 -4.79 -10.65
C LEU A 154 4.51 -3.95 -10.26
N SER A 155 3.30 -4.37 -10.61
CA SER A 155 2.05 -3.78 -10.10
C SER A 155 1.71 -4.20 -8.66
N ASN A 156 2.58 -4.96 -7.99
CA ASN A 156 2.60 -5.20 -6.54
C ASN A 156 3.83 -4.55 -5.86
N ILE A 157 4.64 -3.77 -6.60
CA ILE A 157 5.94 -3.27 -6.15
C ILE A 157 5.95 -1.75 -6.01
N SER A 158 6.56 -1.29 -4.93
CA SER A 158 6.91 0.11 -4.72
C SER A 158 8.40 0.29 -4.38
N PRO A 159 9.01 1.44 -4.69
CA PRO A 159 10.37 1.76 -4.24
C PRO A 159 10.44 1.86 -2.71
N GLN A 160 11.18 0.95 -2.08
CA GLN A 160 11.37 0.93 -0.63
C GLN A 160 12.83 1.12 -0.25
N VAL A 161 13.08 1.83 0.85
CA VAL A 161 14.41 1.87 1.47
C VAL A 161 14.79 0.43 1.87
N GLY A 162 15.98 -0.01 1.46
CA GLY A 162 16.42 -1.39 1.67
C GLY A 162 16.76 -1.69 3.12
N LYS A 163 17.99 -1.32 3.53
CA LYS A 163 18.49 -1.52 4.89
C LYS A 163 17.75 -0.61 5.88
N GLY A 164 17.33 -1.18 7.01
CA GLY A 164 16.56 -0.55 8.08
C GLY A 164 15.05 -0.52 7.84
N PHE A 165 14.57 -0.87 6.64
CA PHE A 165 13.14 -0.84 6.30
C PHE A 165 12.68 -2.13 5.60
N ASN A 166 12.71 -2.22 4.27
CA ASN A 166 12.21 -3.37 3.50
C ASN A 166 12.80 -4.71 3.98
N ARG A 167 14.12 -4.73 4.19
CA ARG A 167 14.85 -5.96 4.56
C ARG A 167 14.79 -6.29 6.05
N ASP A 168 14.36 -5.33 6.87
CA ASP A 168 14.48 -5.38 8.33
C ASP A 168 13.11 -5.12 9.00
N TYR A 169 12.79 -3.87 9.35
CA TYR A 169 11.59 -3.53 10.15
C TYR A 169 10.28 -3.92 9.43
N TRP A 170 10.18 -3.65 8.13
CA TRP A 170 9.00 -3.99 7.34
C TRP A 170 8.82 -5.52 7.25
N ALA A 171 9.89 -6.28 7.02
CA ALA A 171 9.87 -7.74 7.02
C ALA A 171 9.45 -8.34 8.38
N ARG A 172 9.86 -7.72 9.51
CA ARG A 172 9.39 -8.10 10.86
C ARG A 172 7.90 -7.85 11.02
N PHE A 173 7.40 -6.73 10.50
CA PHE A 173 5.98 -6.42 10.53
C PHE A 173 5.16 -7.40 9.67
N GLU A 174 5.64 -7.74 8.47
CA GLU A 174 5.02 -8.79 7.64
C GLU A 174 4.99 -10.15 8.34
N LYS A 175 6.06 -10.51 9.05
CA LYS A 175 6.11 -11.74 9.87
C LYS A 175 5.09 -11.71 11.00
N TYR A 176 4.97 -10.59 11.71
CA TYR A 176 3.96 -10.40 12.75
C TYR A 176 2.54 -10.60 12.19
N VAL A 177 2.22 -9.95 11.07
CA VAL A 177 0.90 -10.06 10.44
C VAL A 177 0.60 -11.49 10.01
N ARG A 178 1.57 -12.19 9.44
CA ARG A 178 1.42 -13.61 9.11
C ARG A 178 1.22 -14.49 10.34
N ASP A 179 1.93 -14.22 11.44
CA ASP A 179 1.78 -14.99 12.69
C ASP A 179 0.39 -14.83 13.33
N LEU A 180 -0.35 -13.76 13.05
CA LEU A 180 -1.75 -13.61 13.51
C LEU A 180 -2.64 -14.77 13.06
N THR A 181 -2.36 -15.39 11.91
CA THR A 181 -3.08 -16.59 11.42
C THR A 181 -2.99 -17.78 12.38
N LYS A 182 -2.02 -17.80 13.31
CA LYS A 182 -1.94 -18.85 14.34
C LYS A 182 -3.03 -18.71 15.39
N SER A 183 -3.47 -17.49 15.69
CA SER A 183 -4.51 -17.18 16.67
C SER A 183 -5.86 -16.75 16.05
N SER A 184 -5.89 -16.49 14.74
CA SER A 184 -7.07 -16.02 14.00
C SER A 184 -7.55 -17.05 12.98
N SER A 185 -8.85 -17.09 12.67
CA SER A 185 -9.39 -17.97 11.62
C SER A 185 -8.84 -17.56 10.25
N ALA A 186 -8.87 -16.25 10.00
CA ALA A 186 -8.41 -15.57 8.80
C ALA A 186 -7.92 -14.15 9.14
N VAL A 187 -7.07 -13.61 8.27
CA VAL A 187 -6.51 -12.26 8.35
C VAL A 187 -6.58 -11.61 6.97
N TRP A 188 -7.23 -10.46 6.88
CA TRP A 188 -7.24 -9.62 5.69
C TRP A 188 -6.27 -8.46 5.90
N VAL A 189 -5.50 -8.16 4.87
CA VAL A 189 -4.42 -7.18 4.95
C VAL A 189 -4.52 -6.26 3.74
N ILE A 190 -4.70 -4.96 3.98
CA ILE A 190 -4.59 -3.94 2.95
C ILE A 190 -3.26 -3.23 3.15
N THR A 191 -2.41 -3.22 2.12
CA THR A 191 -1.10 -2.58 2.14
C THR A 191 -1.03 -1.55 1.02
N GLY A 192 -0.43 -0.40 1.26
CA GLY A 192 -0.22 0.59 0.20
C GLY A 192 0.81 1.65 0.53
N PRO A 193 1.31 2.38 -0.48
CA PRO A 193 2.10 3.59 -0.28
C PRO A 193 1.19 4.76 0.09
N VAL A 194 1.74 5.74 0.81
CA VAL A 194 1.10 7.03 1.03
C VAL A 194 2.15 8.14 0.98
N TRP A 195 1.75 9.29 0.42
CA TRP A 195 2.58 10.49 0.30
C TRP A 195 2.04 11.52 1.29
N LEU A 196 2.76 11.70 2.40
CA LEU A 196 2.44 12.69 3.44
C LEU A 196 3.24 13.98 3.25
N PRO A 197 2.59 15.16 3.25
CA PRO A 197 3.28 16.44 3.14
C PRO A 197 4.01 16.78 4.43
N GLN A 198 4.96 17.70 4.34
CA GLN A 198 5.69 18.25 5.47
C GLN A 198 5.35 19.73 5.62
N LYS A 199 5.13 20.17 6.86
CA LYS A 199 4.94 21.58 7.17
C LYS A 199 6.29 22.29 7.25
N LEU A 200 6.44 23.33 6.43
CA LEU A 200 7.64 24.15 6.37
C LEU A 200 7.68 25.19 7.48
N LYS A 201 8.87 25.72 7.75
CA LYS A 201 9.05 26.93 8.57
C LYS A 201 8.24 28.07 7.92
N GLY A 202 7.22 28.56 8.61
CA GLY A 202 6.24 29.54 8.08
C GLY A 202 4.81 28.99 7.94
N GLY A 203 4.57 27.70 8.20
CA GLY A 203 3.23 27.12 8.27
C GLY A 203 2.67 26.62 6.93
N HIS A 204 3.39 26.79 5.83
CA HIS A 204 3.02 26.24 4.52
C HIS A 204 3.28 24.74 4.46
N TRP A 205 2.44 24.02 3.71
CA TRP A 205 2.64 22.59 3.46
C TRP A 205 3.35 22.36 2.13
N GLN A 206 4.31 21.44 2.13
CA GLN A 206 5.02 21.03 0.92
C GLN A 206 5.06 19.51 0.81
N MET A 207 4.85 19.02 -0.41
CA MET A 207 5.10 17.62 -0.76
C MET A 207 6.46 17.53 -1.48
N ASN A 208 7.36 16.71 -0.95
CA ASN A 208 8.66 16.44 -1.58
C ASN A 208 8.97 14.95 -1.47
N TYR A 209 9.27 14.32 -2.60
CA TYR A 209 9.65 12.91 -2.67
C TYR A 209 10.54 12.64 -3.90
N PRO A 210 11.50 11.71 -3.80
CA PRO A 210 12.30 11.29 -4.95
C PRO A 210 11.45 10.59 -6.01
N MET A 211 11.95 10.56 -7.23
CA MET A 211 11.42 9.71 -8.29
C MET A 211 12.57 8.91 -8.93
N ILE A 212 12.28 7.70 -9.38
CA ILE A 212 13.25 6.80 -10.02
C ILE A 212 12.89 6.53 -11.49
N GLY A 213 13.85 6.04 -12.27
CA GLY A 213 13.70 5.84 -13.71
C GLY A 213 14.11 7.07 -14.51
N GLN A 214 13.53 7.22 -15.71
CA GLN A 214 13.84 8.32 -16.64
C GLN A 214 12.57 9.07 -17.05
N PRO A 215 12.62 10.41 -17.20
CA PRO A 215 11.51 11.16 -17.79
C PRO A 215 11.17 10.64 -19.20
N PRO A 216 9.89 10.62 -19.60
CA PRO A 216 8.72 11.13 -18.87
C PRO A 216 8.05 10.08 -17.95
N THR A 217 8.60 8.87 -17.86
CA THR A 217 7.95 7.72 -17.18
C THR A 217 8.53 7.43 -15.81
N LEU A 218 8.70 8.48 -14.99
CA LEU A 218 9.26 8.36 -13.64
C LEU A 218 8.31 7.60 -12.69
N VAL A 219 8.87 6.84 -11.76
CA VAL A 219 8.14 6.16 -10.68
C VAL A 219 8.30 6.99 -9.40
N SER A 220 7.19 7.36 -8.75
CA SER A 220 7.24 8.08 -7.49
C SER A 220 7.76 7.17 -6.37
N VAL A 221 8.67 7.68 -5.53
CA VAL A 221 9.05 7.00 -4.29
C VAL A 221 8.07 7.42 -3.19
N PRO A 222 7.35 6.49 -2.54
CA PRO A 222 6.47 6.80 -1.41
C PRO A 222 7.23 7.40 -0.24
N THR A 223 6.63 8.38 0.46
CA THR A 223 7.23 8.88 1.72
C THR A 223 6.97 7.93 2.87
N HIS A 224 5.84 7.21 2.84
CA HIS A 224 5.43 6.24 3.86
C HIS A 224 4.74 5.04 3.22
N PHE A 225 4.61 3.98 3.99
CA PHE A 225 3.76 2.83 3.69
C PHE A 225 2.77 2.62 4.82
N TYR A 226 1.57 2.16 4.47
CA TYR A 226 0.57 1.78 5.43
C TYR A 226 0.24 0.29 5.34
N LYS A 227 -0.27 -0.24 6.45
CA LYS A 227 -0.93 -1.54 6.49
C LYS A 227 -2.16 -1.45 7.39
N VAL A 228 -3.31 -1.90 6.90
CA VAL A 228 -4.54 -2.08 7.67
C VAL A 228 -4.83 -3.56 7.76
N VAL A 229 -4.91 -4.07 8.98
CA VAL A 229 -5.04 -5.50 9.28
C VAL A 229 -6.39 -5.73 9.93
N LEU A 230 -7.16 -6.68 9.41
CA LEU A 230 -8.39 -7.18 9.99
C LEU A 230 -8.21 -8.68 10.28
N ALA A 231 -8.22 -9.06 11.55
CA ALA A 231 -7.96 -10.43 11.98
C ALA A 231 -9.20 -11.00 12.66
N GLU A 232 -9.81 -12.04 12.08
CA GLU A 232 -11.04 -12.64 12.58
C GLU A 232 -10.74 -13.66 13.69
N SER A 233 -11.55 -13.65 14.75
CA SER A 233 -11.44 -14.56 15.88
C SER A 233 -11.76 -16.01 15.48
N LYS A 234 -10.96 -16.97 15.98
CA LYS A 234 -11.27 -18.39 15.88
C LYS A 234 -12.51 -18.80 16.68
N ASP A 235 -12.71 -18.19 17.85
CA ASP A 235 -13.74 -18.58 18.80
C ASP A 235 -15.09 -17.91 18.52
N LYS A 236 -15.06 -16.73 17.86
CA LYS A 236 -16.25 -15.92 17.58
C LYS A 236 -16.22 -15.41 16.13
N PRO A 237 -16.65 -16.22 15.15
CA PRO A 237 -16.74 -15.80 13.74
C PRO A 237 -17.50 -14.47 13.59
N GLY A 238 -17.04 -13.62 12.67
CA GLY A 238 -17.55 -12.27 12.49
C GLY A 238 -17.08 -11.23 13.52
N ASN A 239 -16.37 -11.63 14.59
CA ASN A 239 -15.70 -10.70 15.49
C ASN A 239 -14.22 -10.56 15.08
N CYS A 240 -13.85 -9.38 14.62
CA CYS A 240 -12.52 -9.10 14.10
C CYS A 240 -11.82 -8.01 14.91
N MET A 241 -10.52 -8.21 15.10
CA MET A 241 -9.60 -7.17 15.55
C MET A 241 -9.12 -6.35 14.35
N VAL A 242 -9.00 -5.04 14.50
CA VAL A 242 -8.55 -4.14 13.42
C VAL A 242 -7.44 -3.23 13.91
N GLY A 243 -6.43 -2.99 13.07
CA GLY A 243 -5.39 -1.99 13.35
C GLY A 243 -4.85 -1.38 12.05
N ALA A 244 -4.60 -0.08 12.08
CA ALA A 244 -3.99 0.67 10.99
C ALA A 244 -2.61 1.21 11.42
N PHE A 245 -1.62 1.05 10.55
CA PHE A 245 -0.24 1.42 10.82
C PHE A 245 0.32 2.22 9.66
N VAL A 246 1.10 3.27 9.94
CA VAL A 246 1.82 4.08 8.93
C VAL A 246 3.28 4.21 9.34
N MET A 247 4.18 3.77 8.46
CA MET A 247 5.63 3.76 8.69
C MET A 247 6.34 4.62 7.64
N PRO A 248 7.36 5.41 8.04
CA PRO A 248 8.17 6.14 7.08
C PRO A 248 8.93 5.16 6.18
N ASN A 249 9.04 5.48 4.89
CA ASN A 249 9.92 4.78 3.96
C ASN A 249 11.38 5.18 4.22
N ALA A 250 11.90 4.79 5.37
CA ALA A 250 13.20 5.15 5.90
C ALA A 250 13.66 4.07 6.91
N ALA A 251 14.94 4.05 7.24
CA ALA A 251 15.45 3.13 8.25
C ALA A 251 14.77 3.37 9.62
N ILE A 252 14.25 2.31 10.22
CA ILE A 252 13.58 2.34 11.53
C ILE A 252 14.44 1.54 12.53
N PRO A 253 14.82 2.13 13.68
CA PRO A 253 15.55 1.40 14.72
C PRO A 253 14.78 0.16 15.17
N PRO A 254 15.45 -0.99 15.34
CA PRO A 254 14.80 -2.28 15.60
C PRO A 254 14.06 -2.35 16.94
N ASP A 255 14.43 -1.52 17.90
CA ASP A 255 13.79 -1.38 19.22
C ASP A 255 12.60 -0.41 19.21
N THR A 256 12.31 0.24 18.08
CA THR A 256 11.13 1.10 17.95
C THR A 256 9.86 0.24 18.10
N PRO A 257 8.94 0.56 19.03
CA PRO A 257 7.73 -0.23 19.22
C PRO A 257 6.75 -0.01 18.05
N LEU A 258 6.11 -1.09 17.56
CA LEU A 258 5.13 -1.01 16.46
C LEU A 258 3.97 -0.06 16.79
N THR A 259 3.59 0.02 18.06
CA THR A 259 2.54 0.92 18.57
C THR A 259 2.81 2.38 18.24
N ARG A 260 4.07 2.80 18.07
CA ARG A 260 4.43 4.17 17.63
C ARG A 260 3.86 4.52 16.24
N PHE A 261 3.63 3.50 15.41
CA PHE A 261 3.15 3.65 14.04
C PHE A 261 1.65 3.46 13.91
N VAL A 262 0.93 3.22 15.01
CA VAL A 262 -0.54 3.12 15.01
C VAL A 262 -1.14 4.48 14.67
N VAL A 263 -2.16 4.48 13.83
CA VAL A 263 -2.91 5.68 13.45
C VAL A 263 -4.41 5.40 13.45
N PRO A 264 -5.26 6.43 13.66
CA PRO A 264 -6.67 6.34 13.37
C PRO A 264 -6.91 5.92 11.91
N ILE A 265 -7.94 5.11 11.70
CA ILE A 265 -8.37 4.67 10.37
C ILE A 265 -8.89 5.86 9.58
N GLU A 266 -9.70 6.75 10.19
CA GLU A 266 -10.23 7.93 9.50
C GLU A 266 -9.11 8.81 8.91
N ASP A 267 -8.07 9.06 9.69
CA ASP A 267 -6.88 9.82 9.30
C ASP A 267 -6.19 9.18 8.08
N LEU A 268 -6.00 7.85 8.13
CA LEU A 268 -5.40 7.12 7.01
C LEU A 268 -6.30 7.10 5.77
N GLU A 269 -7.62 6.93 5.93
CA GLU A 269 -8.59 7.00 4.83
C GLU A 269 -8.53 8.36 4.13
N CYS A 270 -8.45 9.45 4.91
CA CYS A 270 -8.29 10.81 4.40
C CYS A 270 -6.97 10.99 3.62
N ALA A 271 -5.86 10.49 4.15
CA ALA A 271 -4.55 10.63 3.51
C ALA A 271 -4.38 9.74 2.27
N ALA A 272 -4.94 8.53 2.28
CA ALA A 272 -4.83 7.58 1.17
C ALA A 272 -5.90 7.79 0.09
N GLY A 273 -7.03 8.43 0.42
CA GLY A 273 -8.17 8.57 -0.48
C GLY A 273 -8.89 7.24 -0.74
N VAL A 274 -8.92 6.35 0.26
CA VAL A 274 -9.46 4.99 0.17
C VAL A 274 -10.28 4.70 1.43
N GLN A 275 -11.35 3.92 1.31
CA GLN A 275 -12.07 3.38 2.47
C GLN A 275 -11.63 1.94 2.76
N PHE A 276 -11.25 1.65 4.00
CA PHE A 276 -10.77 0.33 4.40
C PHE A 276 -11.90 -0.50 4.99
N PHE A 277 -12.06 -1.73 4.48
CA PHE A 277 -13.08 -2.69 4.94
C PHE A 277 -14.49 -2.07 5.13
N PRO A 278 -15.06 -1.33 4.16
CA PRO A 278 -16.31 -0.60 4.33
C PRO A 278 -17.53 -1.50 4.64
N GLY A 279 -17.45 -2.79 4.31
CA GLY A 279 -18.47 -3.78 4.68
C GLY A 279 -18.43 -4.22 6.15
N TYR A 280 -17.34 -3.93 6.88
CA TYR A 280 -17.15 -4.32 8.28
C TYR A 280 -17.02 -3.11 9.21
N ILE A 281 -16.33 -2.05 8.78
CA ILE A 281 -16.06 -0.85 9.58
C ILE A 281 -17.21 0.14 9.40
N SER A 282 -18.22 0.03 10.27
CA SER A 282 -19.26 1.06 10.42
C SER A 282 -18.70 2.32 11.09
N SER A 283 -19.42 3.44 11.03
CA SER A 283 -19.01 4.68 11.71
C SER A 283 -18.81 4.48 13.22
N ALA A 284 -19.66 3.68 13.87
CA ALA A 284 -19.51 3.36 15.29
C ALA A 284 -18.21 2.57 15.57
N ARG A 285 -17.92 1.55 14.75
CA ARG A 285 -16.67 0.77 14.86
C ARG A 285 -15.45 1.64 14.59
N ARG A 286 -15.50 2.53 13.58
CA ARG A 286 -14.42 3.47 13.27
C ARG A 286 -14.08 4.33 14.49
N ASN A 287 -15.08 5.00 15.08
CA ASN A 287 -14.85 5.86 16.25
C ASN A 287 -14.20 5.12 17.43
N ALA A 288 -14.63 3.87 17.69
CA ALA A 288 -14.06 3.05 18.75
C ALA A 288 -12.61 2.62 18.44
N LEU A 289 -12.32 2.21 17.20
CA LEU A 289 -10.98 1.84 16.74
C LEU A 289 -10.03 3.03 16.78
N ASP A 290 -10.49 4.21 16.36
CA ASP A 290 -9.69 5.42 16.27
C ASP A 290 -9.34 5.98 17.65
N THR A 291 -10.29 5.89 18.60
CA THR A 291 -10.03 6.20 20.02
C THR A 291 -8.94 5.28 20.58
N ALA A 292 -9.06 3.96 20.37
CA ALA A 292 -8.05 3.01 20.83
C ALA A 292 -6.70 3.24 20.13
N ALA A 293 -6.70 3.59 18.85
CA ALA A 293 -5.49 3.87 18.08
C ALA A 293 -4.69 5.05 18.68
N ILE A 294 -5.39 6.12 19.12
CA ILE A 294 -4.77 7.26 19.79
C ILE A 294 -4.06 6.81 21.08
N ASP A 295 -4.73 6.03 21.92
CA ASP A 295 -4.16 5.53 23.18
C ASP A 295 -2.93 4.65 22.95
N TRP A 296 -3.00 3.73 21.98
CA TRP A 296 -1.88 2.86 21.60
C TRP A 296 -0.70 3.64 21.05
N ARG A 297 -0.96 4.67 20.23
CA ARG A 297 0.07 5.53 19.68
C ARG A 297 0.79 6.30 20.79
N GLN A 298 0.05 6.90 21.71
CA GLN A 298 0.63 7.61 22.86
C GLN A 298 1.48 6.68 23.73
N TYR A 299 1.00 5.46 24.00
CA TYR A 299 1.76 4.43 24.70
C TYR A 299 3.09 4.11 23.96
N GLY A 300 3.04 3.90 22.64
CA GLY A 300 4.23 3.65 21.84
C GLY A 300 5.23 4.81 21.81
N MET A 301 4.74 6.06 21.86
CA MET A 301 5.59 7.24 21.95
C MET A 301 6.33 7.33 23.30
N GLN A 302 5.69 6.93 24.40
CA GLN A 302 6.29 6.92 25.74
C GLN A 302 7.35 5.82 25.92
N LEU A 303 7.22 4.71 25.18
CA LEU A 303 8.21 3.63 25.18
C LEU A 303 9.44 3.93 24.32
N ALA A 304 9.31 4.80 23.31
CA ALA A 304 10.41 5.12 22.41
C ALA A 304 11.46 5.97 23.13
N LYS A 305 12.73 5.55 23.08
CA LYS A 305 13.84 6.35 23.64
C LYS A 305 13.98 7.68 22.88
N PRO A 306 14.39 8.79 23.55
CA PRO A 306 14.55 10.11 22.91
C PRO A 306 15.61 10.19 21.81
N THR A 307 16.40 9.14 21.58
CA THR A 307 17.65 9.19 20.81
C THR A 307 17.53 8.76 19.35
N GLY A 308 16.31 8.63 18.80
CA GLY A 308 16.10 8.31 17.38
C GLY A 308 15.95 9.55 16.50
N PRO A 309 16.22 9.45 15.18
CA PRO A 309 15.79 10.48 14.22
C PRO A 309 14.29 10.74 14.38
N LYS A 310 13.81 11.96 14.11
CA LYS A 310 12.37 12.27 14.09
C LYS A 310 11.68 11.43 12.99
N LEU A 311 11.22 10.24 13.36
CA LEU A 311 10.59 9.27 12.46
C LEU A 311 9.22 9.73 11.94
N LEU A 312 8.64 10.71 12.62
CA LEU A 312 7.46 11.47 12.22
C LEU A 312 7.75 12.92 12.62
N PRO A 313 7.41 13.94 11.80
CA PRO A 313 7.55 15.33 12.21
C PRO A 313 6.77 15.57 13.51
N GLU A 314 7.47 16.02 14.55
CA GLU A 314 6.83 16.54 15.77
C GLU A 314 5.95 17.73 15.36
N GLY A 315 4.64 17.52 15.33
CA GLY A 315 3.65 18.54 14.98
C GLY A 315 2.59 18.13 13.96
N ASP A 316 2.81 17.09 13.15
CA ASP A 316 1.88 16.72 12.08
C ASP A 316 1.58 15.21 12.13
N SER A 317 0.82 14.80 13.13
CA SER A 317 0.06 13.56 13.06
C SER A 317 -0.88 13.62 11.86
N ILE A 318 -1.18 12.48 11.24
CA ILE A 318 -2.25 12.32 10.23
C ILE A 318 -3.64 12.73 10.78
N SER A 319 -3.73 13.24 12.03
CA SER A 319 -4.92 13.81 12.64
C SER A 319 -5.33 15.08 11.92
N ALA A 320 -6.22 14.93 10.94
CA ALA A 320 -7.03 16.02 10.43
C ALA A 320 -8.20 16.28 11.38
N SER A 321 -7.92 16.52 12.67
CA SER A 321 -8.92 17.08 13.58
C SER A 321 -8.27 17.99 14.61
N SER A 322 -8.75 19.22 14.62
CA SER A 322 -8.43 20.27 15.57
C SER A 322 -8.99 19.93 16.95
N HIS A 323 -8.23 19.22 17.77
CA HIS A 323 -8.28 19.36 19.22
C HIS A 323 -6.87 19.55 19.74
N GLU A 324 -6.46 20.81 19.66
CA GLU A 324 -5.25 21.33 20.25
C GLU A 324 -5.41 21.34 21.78
N SER A 325 -4.82 20.36 22.45
CA SER A 325 -4.31 20.55 23.79
C SER A 325 -2.85 20.12 23.79
N SER A 326 -1.98 21.13 23.68
CA SER A 326 -0.55 20.95 23.86
C SER A 326 -0.29 20.18 25.16
N PRO A 327 0.51 19.10 25.16
CA PRO A 327 0.95 18.52 26.42
C PRO A 327 1.82 19.56 27.15
N PRO A 328 1.74 19.67 28.48
CA PRO A 328 2.66 20.49 29.22
C PRO A 328 4.09 19.96 29.02
N VAL A 329 5.03 20.88 28.78
CA VAL A 329 6.45 20.60 28.88
C VAL A 329 6.72 20.15 30.32
N VAL A 330 6.95 18.86 30.51
CA VAL A 330 7.41 18.33 31.79
C VAL A 330 8.92 18.15 31.66
N ASP A 331 9.65 19.18 32.11
CA ASP A 331 11.06 19.03 32.46
C ASP A 331 11.11 18.11 33.70
N GLY A 332 11.62 16.90 33.50
CA GLY A 332 11.82 15.94 34.59
C GLY A 332 11.93 14.51 34.07
N GLU A 333 13.13 13.94 34.15
CA GLU A 333 13.37 12.50 33.99
C GLU A 333 12.47 11.73 34.97
N LYS A 334 11.45 11.04 34.45
CA LYS A 334 10.83 9.94 35.20
C LYS A 334 11.54 8.63 34.84
N PRO A 335 11.97 7.84 35.83
CA PRO A 335 12.53 6.52 35.56
C PRO A 335 11.48 5.64 34.86
N ALA A 336 11.94 4.71 34.02
CA ALA A 336 11.14 3.79 33.19
C ALA A 336 10.21 2.82 33.95
N SER A 337 9.87 3.11 35.20
CA SER A 337 8.90 2.37 36.01
C SER A 337 7.48 2.86 35.75
N LEU A 338 6.69 1.99 35.12
CA LEU A 338 5.21 1.96 34.99
C LEU A 338 4.59 2.89 33.93
N VAL A 339 5.04 2.80 32.67
CA VAL A 339 4.16 3.16 31.54
C VAL A 339 3.01 2.14 31.50
N LYS A 340 1.80 2.56 31.91
CA LYS A 340 0.63 1.68 31.96
C LYS A 340 0.12 1.43 30.54
N GLN A 341 0.07 0.16 30.14
CA GLN A 341 -0.52 -0.25 28.86
C GLN A 341 -2.01 0.14 28.82
N PRO A 342 -2.53 0.61 27.66
CA PRO A 342 -3.97 0.86 27.49
C PRO A 342 -4.79 -0.36 27.91
N SER A 343 -5.95 -0.13 28.54
CA SER A 343 -6.79 -1.23 29.02
C SER A 343 -7.26 -2.10 27.86
N LYS A 344 -7.14 -3.43 28.00
CA LYS A 344 -7.64 -4.46 27.06
C LYS A 344 -9.18 -4.52 26.95
N THR A 345 -9.86 -3.56 27.55
CA THR A 345 -11.30 -3.40 27.54
C THR A 345 -11.56 -1.97 27.07
N GLY A 346 -11.58 -1.77 25.75
CA GLY A 346 -12.28 -0.62 25.19
C GLY A 346 -13.72 -0.58 25.71
N PRO A 347 -14.42 0.57 25.67
CA PRO A 347 -15.73 0.72 26.29
C PRO A 347 -16.64 -0.43 25.84
N GLY A 348 -16.98 -1.30 26.79
CA GLY A 348 -17.82 -2.45 26.56
C GLY A 348 -19.15 -1.96 25.98
N GLY A 349 -19.37 -2.19 24.68
CA GLY A 349 -20.62 -1.79 24.06
C GLY A 349 -20.69 -1.84 22.53
N GLN A 350 -19.58 -1.66 21.78
CA GLN A 350 -19.67 -1.47 20.32
C GLN A 350 -18.96 -2.51 19.45
N GLY A 351 -18.41 -3.58 20.04
CA GLY A 351 -17.93 -4.75 19.29
C GLY A 351 -16.79 -4.47 18.32
N ALA A 352 -15.94 -3.49 18.61
CA ALA A 352 -14.68 -3.24 17.92
C ALA A 352 -13.52 -3.52 18.86
N ILE A 353 -12.49 -4.22 18.37
CA ILE A 353 -11.29 -4.58 19.14
C ILE A 353 -10.09 -4.08 18.36
N HIS A 354 -9.25 -3.24 18.97
CA HIS A 354 -8.03 -2.80 18.30
C HIS A 354 -6.98 -3.93 18.30
N LEU A 355 -6.25 -4.09 17.20
CA LEU A 355 -5.29 -5.20 17.02
C LEU A 355 -4.25 -5.28 18.14
N CYS A 356 -3.79 -4.13 18.65
CA CYS A 356 -2.78 -4.09 19.70
C CYS A 356 -3.29 -4.53 21.08
N GLU A 357 -4.61 -4.66 21.28
CA GLU A 357 -5.16 -5.25 22.51
C GLU A 357 -4.75 -6.73 22.66
N ASN A 358 -4.46 -7.39 21.54
CA ASN A 358 -3.92 -8.75 21.50
C ASN A 358 -2.38 -8.74 21.49
N GLY A 359 -1.78 -8.71 22.68
CA GLY A 359 -0.33 -8.87 22.83
C GLY A 359 0.51 -7.63 22.52
N GLY A 360 -0.10 -6.45 22.46
CA GLY A 360 0.61 -5.16 22.44
C GLY A 360 1.27 -4.81 21.12
N CYS A 361 0.90 -5.45 20.00
CA CYS A 361 1.56 -5.23 18.71
C CYS A 361 3.07 -5.53 18.76
N THR A 362 3.45 -6.63 19.40
CA THR A 362 4.87 -6.98 19.59
C THR A 362 5.45 -7.65 18.35
N LEU A 363 6.46 -7.03 17.75
CA LEU A 363 7.18 -7.62 16.62
C LEU A 363 8.12 -8.76 17.07
N PRO A 364 8.38 -9.77 16.22
CA PRO A 364 9.46 -10.72 16.44
C PRO A 364 10.79 -10.02 16.70
N ALA A 365 11.72 -10.63 17.45
CA ALA A 365 13.06 -10.08 17.69
C ALA A 365 13.81 -9.80 16.38
N GLU A 366 14.77 -8.88 16.38
CA GLU A 366 15.54 -8.53 15.17
C GLU A 366 16.24 -9.75 14.56
N GLU A 367 16.74 -10.68 15.38
CA GLU A 367 17.48 -11.84 14.89
C GLU A 367 16.59 -13.01 14.44
N TRP A 368 15.27 -12.81 14.26
CA TRP A 368 14.33 -13.92 14.01
C TRP A 368 14.65 -14.72 12.74
N TRP A 369 15.33 -14.13 11.76
CA TRP A 369 15.78 -14.81 10.54
C TRP A 369 17.21 -15.37 10.63
N ILE A 370 18.00 -14.92 11.61
CA ILE A 370 19.41 -15.33 11.76
C ILE A 370 19.52 -16.71 12.39
N LYS A 371 18.56 -17.06 13.25
CA LYS A 371 18.45 -18.38 13.88
C LYS A 371 17.26 -19.07 13.23
N GLY A 372 17.52 -19.97 12.28
CA GLY A 372 16.52 -20.93 11.80
C GLY A 372 15.85 -21.67 12.97
N PRO A 373 14.78 -22.46 12.73
CA PRO A 373 14.08 -23.16 13.79
C PRO A 373 15.09 -23.90 14.68
N LYS A 374 15.12 -23.55 15.98
CA LYS A 374 15.84 -24.37 16.95
C LYS A 374 15.10 -25.69 16.99
N VAL A 375 15.63 -26.69 16.29
CA VAL A 375 15.29 -28.09 16.53
C VAL A 375 15.74 -28.36 17.95
N GLY A 376 14.78 -28.53 18.84
CA GLY A 376 14.97 -28.92 20.23
C GLY A 376 14.07 -30.12 20.51
#